data_AF-V6TDX3-F1
#
_entry.id   AF-V6TDX3-F1
#
_cell.length_a   1.000
_cell.length_b   1.000
_cell.length_c   1.000
_cell.angle_alpha   90.00
_cell.angle_beta   90.00
_cell.angle_gamma   90.00
#
_symmetry.space_group_name_H-M   'P 1'
#
loop_
_entity.id
_entity.type
_entity.pdbx_description
1 polymer ?
#
loop_
_entity_poly.entity_id
_entity_poly.type
_entity_poly.pdbx_seq_one_letter_code
_entity_poly.pdbx_strand_id
1 'polypeptide(L)'
;MHVEVRVGQPVPASLQSAFDIQIRPAPNLGLAVEQAAEIQSFLESALPPCVAMEELRGFQMAITVYIMLVDDASTDAFADLLGSVLRALERAGVPVLGIPVAQPLWGSFTALTLPGTDLVVSVQRGK
;
A
#
# COMPACT_ATOMS: atom_id res chain seq x y z
N MET A 1 -5.73 -1.77 -12.22
CA MET A 1 -5.33 -2.91 -11.37
C MET A 1 -6.47 -3.27 -10.42
N HIS A 2 -6.93 -4.51 -10.44
CA HIS A 2 -7.98 -5.00 -9.54
C HIS A 2 -7.35 -5.83 -8.42
N VAL A 3 -7.59 -5.43 -7.16
CA VAL A 3 -7.05 -6.11 -5.98
C VAL A 3 -8.11 -6.41 -4.94
N GLU A 4 -7.95 -7.53 -4.24
CA GLU A 4 -8.64 -7.82 -2.98
C GLU A 4 -7.61 -7.77 -1.86
N VAL A 5 -7.93 -7.06 -0.78
CA VAL A 5 -7.04 -6.95 0.38
C VAL A 5 -7.68 -7.62 1.58
N ARG A 6 -6.94 -8.53 2.20
CA ARG A 6 -7.31 -9.16 3.46
C ARG A 6 -6.38 -8.70 4.56
N VAL A 7 -6.97 -8.27 5.68
CA VAL A 7 -6.26 -7.86 6.88
C VAL A 7 -6.54 -8.90 7.96
N GLY A 8 -5.47 -9.49 8.49
CA GLY A 8 -5.53 -10.44 9.60
C GLY A 8 -5.74 -9.74 10.93
N GLN A 9 -5.98 -10.53 11.99
CA GLN A 9 -6.01 -10.00 13.35
C GLN A 9 -4.61 -9.54 13.78
N PRO A 10 -4.49 -8.47 14.58
CA PRO A 10 -3.23 -8.06 15.17
C PRO A 10 -2.65 -9.19 16.02
N VAL A 11 -1.40 -9.57 15.76
CA VAL A 11 -0.66 -10.52 16.58
C VAL A 11 0.45 -9.80 17.36
N PRO A 12 0.87 -10.28 18.53
CA PRO A 12 2.02 -9.71 19.22
C PRO A 12 3.25 -9.66 18.30
N ALA A 13 3.84 -8.49 18.14
CA ALA A 13 4.96 -8.29 17.23
C ALA A 13 6.20 -9.04 17.76
N SER A 14 6.70 -9.97 16.95
CA SER A 14 8.00 -10.63 17.15
C SER A 14 9.10 -10.05 16.25
N LEU A 15 8.74 -9.16 15.32
CA LEU A 15 9.58 -8.70 14.20
C LEU A 15 9.63 -7.17 14.06
N GLN A 16 10.63 -6.70 13.30
CA GLN A 16 11.04 -5.30 13.10
C GLN A 16 10.02 -4.40 12.38
N SER A 17 8.93 -4.95 11.82
CA SER A 17 7.92 -4.21 11.05
C SER A 17 6.51 -4.45 11.60
N ALA A 18 5.72 -3.37 11.71
CA ALA A 18 4.32 -3.44 12.13
C ALA A 18 3.38 -4.06 11.07
N PHE A 19 3.84 -4.18 9.82
CA PHE A 19 3.10 -4.80 8.73
C PHE A 19 3.85 -6.02 8.20
N ASP A 20 3.15 -7.15 8.08
CA ASP A 20 3.59 -8.33 7.33
C ASP A 20 2.79 -8.39 6.02
N ILE A 21 3.43 -8.06 4.90
CA ILE A 21 2.75 -7.85 3.61
C ILE A 21 3.06 -9.02 2.68
N GLN A 22 2.01 -9.67 2.16
CA GLN A 22 2.12 -10.76 1.19
C GLN A 22 1.39 -10.41 -0.09
N ILE A 23 2.09 -10.49 -1.23
CA ILE A 23 1.51 -10.31 -2.55
C ILE A 23 1.16 -11.67 -3.16
N ARG A 24 -0.11 -11.86 -3.53
CA ARG A 24 -0.65 -13.10 -4.10
C ARG A 24 -1.30 -12.85 -5.46
N PRO A 25 -0.56 -12.97 -6.57
CA PRO A 25 -1.16 -12.87 -7.90
C PRO A 25 -2.12 -14.03 -8.16
N ALA A 26 -3.18 -13.76 -8.92
CA ALA A 26 -4.10 -14.79 -9.39
C ALA A 26 -3.38 -15.81 -10.29
N PRO A 27 -3.80 -17.09 -10.28
CA PRO A 27 -3.27 -18.09 -11.19
C PRO A 27 -3.40 -17.60 -12.65
N ASN A 28 -2.33 -17.72 -13.43
CA ASN A 28 -2.26 -17.31 -14.85
C ASN A 28 -2.26 -15.80 -15.13
N LEU A 29 -2.12 -14.94 -14.12
CA LEU A 29 -2.00 -13.50 -14.33
C LEU A 29 -0.70 -13.11 -15.06
N GLY A 30 0.32 -13.98 -15.04
CA GLY A 30 1.62 -13.71 -15.66
C GLY A 30 2.41 -12.61 -14.96
N LEU A 31 2.07 -12.26 -13.71
CA LEU A 31 2.80 -11.26 -12.92
C LEU A 31 4.21 -11.77 -12.64
N ALA A 32 5.21 -11.00 -13.08
CA ALA A 32 6.61 -11.30 -12.80
C ALA A 32 6.90 -11.21 -11.30
N VAL A 33 7.83 -12.04 -10.82
CA VAL A 33 8.22 -12.06 -9.40
C VAL A 33 8.79 -10.71 -8.97
N GLU A 34 9.53 -10.06 -9.87
CA GLU A 34 10.13 -8.75 -9.70
C GLU A 34 9.05 -7.67 -9.49
N GLN A 35 7.95 -7.75 -10.24
CA GLN A 35 6.84 -6.81 -10.11
C GLN A 35 6.07 -7.01 -8.80
N ALA A 36 5.90 -8.26 -8.35
CA ALA A 36 5.31 -8.54 -7.04
C ALA A 36 6.20 -8.00 -5.90
N ALA A 37 7.52 -8.13 -6.02
CA ALA A 37 8.48 -7.59 -5.06
C ALA A 37 8.48 -6.05 -5.04
N GLU A 38 8.36 -5.41 -6.22
CA GLU A 38 8.23 -3.95 -6.32
C GLU A 38 6.96 -3.45 -5.63
N ILE A 39 5.83 -4.13 -5.85
CA ILE A 39 4.55 -3.83 -5.18
C ILE A 39 4.67 -3.97 -3.66
N GLN A 40 5.30 -5.05 -3.20
CA GLN A 40 5.54 -5.26 -1.77
C GLN A 40 6.39 -4.13 -1.17
N SER A 41 7.53 -3.82 -1.80
CA SER A 41 8.45 -2.77 -1.34
C SER A 41 7.79 -1.38 -1.32
N PHE A 42 6.97 -1.09 -2.33
CA PHE A 42 6.16 0.13 -2.36
C PHE A 42 5.22 0.20 -1.15
N LEU A 43 4.49 -0.87 -0.82
CA LEU A 43 3.57 -0.87 0.32
C LEU A 43 4.30 -0.78 1.65
N GLU A 44 5.41 -1.49 1.82
CA GLU A 44 6.22 -1.45 3.04
C GLU A 44 6.74 -0.04 3.35
N SER A 45 7.02 0.76 2.31
CA SER A 45 7.48 2.14 2.45
C SER A 45 6.35 3.16 2.58
N ALA A 46 5.26 3.00 1.82
CA ALA A 46 4.19 3.98 1.73
C ALA A 46 3.11 3.86 2.83
N LEU A 47 2.94 2.68 3.44
CA LEU A 47 1.91 2.47 4.48
C LEU A 47 2.22 3.14 5.83
N PRO A 48 3.44 3.03 6.40
CA PRO A 48 3.75 3.61 7.71
C PRO A 48 3.37 5.08 7.89
N PRO A 49 3.63 6.00 6.93
CA PRO A 49 3.22 7.40 7.10
C PRO A 49 1.71 7.64 7.02
N CYS A 50 0.93 6.66 6.55
CA CYS A 50 -0.53 6.79 6.40
C CYS A 50 -1.32 6.26 7.59
N VAL A 51 -0.65 5.67 8.59
CA VAL A 51 -1.28 4.96 9.71
C VAL A 51 -0.74 5.52 11.02
N ALA A 52 -1.56 5.57 12.07
CA ALA A 52 -1.12 5.95 13.41
C ALA A 52 -0.25 4.82 14.03
N MET A 53 1.01 4.73 13.62
CA MET A 53 1.94 3.64 14.01
C MET A 53 2.11 3.47 15.52
N GLU A 54 1.94 4.56 16.27
CA GLU A 54 1.95 4.58 17.73
C GLU A 54 0.87 3.67 18.34
N GLU A 55 -0.30 3.61 17.72
CA GLU A 55 -1.43 2.78 18.15
C GLU A 55 -1.24 1.30 17.78
N LEU A 56 -0.31 1.00 16.88
CA LEU A 56 0.07 -0.36 16.48
C LEU A 56 1.30 -0.88 17.24
N ARG A 57 1.84 -0.12 18.21
CA ARG A 57 3.02 -0.55 18.96
C ARG A 57 2.81 -1.89 19.65
N GLY A 58 3.73 -2.81 19.42
CA GLY A 58 3.69 -4.17 19.98
C GLY A 58 2.77 -5.13 19.22
N PHE A 59 2.13 -4.69 18.14
CA PHE A 59 1.31 -5.51 17.25
C PHE A 59 1.88 -5.55 15.84
N GLN A 60 1.67 -6.68 15.18
CA GLN A 60 1.94 -6.86 13.76
C GLN A 60 0.63 -7.17 13.05
N MET A 61 0.39 -6.45 11.95
CA MET A 61 -0.78 -6.61 11.10
C MET A 61 -0.39 -7.41 9.86
N ALA A 62 -1.02 -8.56 9.66
CA ALA A 62 -0.88 -9.34 8.44
C ALA A 62 -1.76 -8.74 7.33
N ILE A 63 -1.18 -8.40 6.19
CA ILE A 63 -1.87 -7.85 5.01
C ILE A 63 -1.59 -8.78 3.84
N THR A 64 -2.64 -9.40 3.29
CA THR A 64 -2.54 -10.16 2.04
C THR A 64 -3.21 -9.41 0.92
N VAL A 65 -2.46 -9.09 -0.13
CA VAL A 65 -2.94 -8.41 -1.34
C VAL A 65 -3.06 -9.43 -2.45
N TYR A 66 -4.29 -9.72 -2.87
CA TYR A 66 -4.57 -10.57 -4.01
C TYR A 66 -4.68 -9.70 -5.27
N ILE A 67 -3.79 -9.91 -6.23
CA ILE A 67 -3.81 -9.18 -7.50
C ILE A 67 -4.59 -10.02 -8.51
N MET A 68 -5.75 -9.53 -8.95
CA MET A 68 -6.65 -10.25 -9.84
C MET A 68 -6.48 -9.84 -11.31
N LEU A 69 -6.20 -8.57 -11.57
CA LEU A 69 -6.01 -8.02 -12.92
C LEU A 69 -4.95 -6.90 -12.87
N VAL A 70 -4.03 -6.88 -13.83
CA VAL A 70 -3.11 -5.77 -14.07
C VAL A 70 -3.49 -5.13 -15.40
N ASP A 71 -4.18 -4.01 -15.33
CA ASP A 71 -4.26 -3.09 -16.48
C ASP A 71 -2.92 -2.34 -16.57
N ASP A 72 -2.51 -1.93 -17.78
CA ASP A 72 -1.22 -1.25 -18.04
C ASP A 72 -0.80 -0.37 -16.86
N ALA A 73 0.37 -0.71 -16.30
CA ALA A 73 0.92 -0.14 -15.06
C ALA A 73 1.08 1.38 -15.18
N SER A 74 0.00 2.08 -14.91
CA SER A 74 -0.07 3.52 -14.80
C SER A 74 0.17 3.89 -13.34
N THR A 75 0.68 5.10 -13.14
CA THR A 75 0.87 5.73 -11.82
C THR A 75 -0.39 5.65 -10.95
N ASP A 76 -1.57 5.68 -11.58
CA ASP A 76 -2.87 5.51 -10.94
C ASP A 76 -3.01 4.14 -10.26
N ALA A 77 -2.37 3.08 -10.79
CA ALA A 77 -2.49 1.73 -10.25
C ALA A 77 -1.89 1.59 -8.84
N PHE A 78 -0.75 2.24 -8.56
CA PHE A 78 -0.14 2.21 -7.23
C PHE A 78 -0.89 3.10 -6.22
N ALA A 79 -1.43 4.23 -6.69
CA ALA A 79 -2.30 5.08 -5.86
C ALA A 79 -3.58 4.31 -5.46
N ASP A 80 -4.22 3.65 -6.42
CA ASP A 80 -5.41 2.83 -6.22
C ASP A 80 -5.13 1.62 -5.32
N LEU A 81 -3.96 0.99 -5.48
CA LEU A 81 -3.50 -0.08 -4.60
C LEU A 81 -3.40 0.39 -3.15
N LEU A 82 -2.64 1.46 -2.92
CA LEU A 82 -2.42 2.00 -1.58
C LEU A 82 -3.75 2.40 -0.95
N GLY A 83 -4.63 3.07 -1.71
CA GLY A 83 -5.97 3.40 -1.25
C GLY A 83 -6.83 2.18 -0.92
N SER A 84 -6.70 1.09 -1.67
CA SER A 84 -7.42 -0.17 -1.39
C SER A 84 -6.91 -0.83 -0.11
N VAL A 85 -5.60 -0.82 0.13
CA VAL A 85 -5.00 -1.37 1.35
C VAL A 85 -5.40 -0.52 2.57
N LEU A 86 -5.31 0.80 2.48
CA LEU A 86 -5.68 1.70 3.58
C LEU A 86 -7.16 1.58 3.95
N ARG A 87 -8.07 1.50 2.97
CA ARG A 87 -9.49 1.24 3.25
C ARG A 87 -9.74 -0.11 3.90
N ALA A 88 -8.96 -1.14 3.55
CA ALA A 88 -9.07 -2.44 4.19
C ALA A 88 -8.58 -2.39 5.65
N LEU A 89 -7.53 -1.62 5.92
CA LEU A 89 -7.03 -1.34 7.28
C LEU A 89 -8.07 -0.57 8.10
N GLU A 90 -8.70 0.47 7.55
CA GLU A 90 -9.80 1.21 8.21
C GLU A 90 -10.95 0.27 8.61
N ARG A 91 -11.37 -0.61 7.68
CA ARG A 91 -12.43 -1.61 7.95
C ARG A 91 -12.03 -2.63 9.01
N ALA A 92 -10.74 -2.91 9.15
CA ALA A 92 -10.19 -3.77 10.20
C ALA A 92 -10.01 -3.04 11.55
N GLY A 93 -10.38 -1.75 11.63
CA GLY A 93 -10.24 -0.94 12.83
C GLY A 93 -8.84 -0.37 13.05
N VAL A 94 -7.97 -0.41 12.04
CA VAL A 94 -6.64 0.21 12.11
C VAL A 94 -6.80 1.73 11.87
N PRO A 95 -6.21 2.58 12.73
CA PRO A 95 -6.30 4.03 12.62
C PRO A 95 -5.49 4.57 11.43
N VAL A 96 -6.17 4.85 10.32
CA VAL A 96 -5.59 5.48 9.13
C VAL A 96 -5.68 7.01 9.25
N LEU A 97 -4.55 7.68 9.04
CA LEU A 97 -4.42 9.13 9.11
C LEU A 97 -4.99 9.83 7.86
N GLY A 98 -4.99 9.13 6.73
CA GLY A 98 -5.56 9.59 5.48
C GLY A 98 -5.14 8.72 4.30
N ILE A 99 -5.85 8.87 3.18
CA ILE A 99 -5.54 8.19 1.92
C ILE A 99 -4.78 9.18 1.02
N PRO A 100 -3.51 8.92 0.69
CA PRO A 100 -2.71 9.79 -0.15
C PRO A 100 -3.36 10.07 -1.51
N VAL A 101 -3.25 11.31 -1.96
CA VAL A 101 -3.77 11.75 -3.26
C VAL A 101 -2.59 11.98 -4.21
N ALA A 102 -2.75 11.52 -5.45
CA ALA A 102 -1.80 11.78 -6.51
C ALA A 102 -1.80 13.26 -6.89
N GLN A 103 -0.62 13.88 -6.83
CA GLN A 103 -0.40 15.28 -7.21
C GLN A 103 0.76 15.37 -8.21
N PRO A 104 0.66 16.19 -9.27
CA PRO A 104 1.78 16.41 -10.18
C PRO A 104 3.04 16.89 -9.45
N LEU A 105 4.19 16.28 -9.76
CA LEU A 105 5.50 16.67 -9.28
C LEU A 105 6.44 16.82 -10.48
N TRP A 106 7.15 17.95 -10.57
CA TRP A 106 8.14 18.30 -11.61
C TRP A 106 8.19 17.41 -12.87
N GLY A 107 7.69 17.92 -13.99
CA GLY A 107 7.75 17.19 -15.27
C GLY A 107 6.86 15.95 -15.23
N SER A 108 7.44 14.78 -15.51
CA SER A 108 6.73 13.49 -15.59
C SER A 108 6.74 12.73 -14.26
N PHE A 109 6.67 13.40 -13.10
CA PHE A 109 6.56 12.72 -11.81
C PHE A 109 5.22 13.04 -11.15
N THR A 110 4.83 12.18 -10.22
CA THR A 110 3.61 12.33 -9.43
C THR A 110 3.96 11.93 -8.01
N ALA A 111 3.63 12.80 -7.07
CA ALA A 111 3.76 12.54 -5.64
C ALA A 111 2.44 11.99 -5.11
N LEU A 112 2.50 10.97 -4.25
CA LEU A 112 1.38 10.61 -3.39
C LEU A 112 1.53 11.39 -2.09
N THR A 113 0.62 12.33 -1.84
CA THR A 113 0.70 13.23 -0.68
C THR A 113 -0.45 12.97 0.27
N LEU A 114 -0.16 12.86 1.57
CA LEU A 114 -1.19 12.66 2.59
C LEU A 114 -2.11 13.90 2.68
N PRO A 115 -3.45 13.74 2.66
CA PRO A 115 -4.38 14.87 2.61
C PRO A 115 -4.19 15.86 3.76
N GLY A 116 -4.23 17.16 3.45
CA GLY A 116 -4.09 18.22 4.45
C GLY A 116 -2.69 18.38 5.03
N THR A 117 -1.67 17.75 4.43
CA THR A 117 -0.27 17.85 4.83
C THR A 117 0.64 18.00 3.60
N ASP A 118 1.90 18.38 3.83
CA ASP A 118 2.95 18.37 2.79
C ASP A 118 3.74 17.04 2.77
N LEU A 119 3.25 16.00 3.46
CA LEU A 119 3.96 14.73 3.57
C LEU A 119 3.78 13.89 2.31
N VAL A 120 4.88 13.75 1.55
CA VAL A 120 4.97 12.85 0.40
C VAL A 120 5.30 11.44 0.90
N VAL A 121 4.41 10.48 0.62
CA VAL A 121 4.60 9.08 1.02
C VAL A 121 5.26 8.24 -0.06
N SER A 122 5.19 8.67 -1.32
CA SER A 122 5.84 8.04 -2.45
C SER A 122 5.94 9.01 -3.63
N VAL A 123 6.99 8.84 -4.44
CA VAL A 123 7.14 9.53 -5.72
C VAL A 123 7.19 8.49 -6.81
N GLN A 124 6.38 8.69 -7.83
CA GLN A 124 6.27 7.80 -8.97
C GLN A 124 6.50 8.56 -10.25
N ARG A 125 6.98 7.86 -11.27
CA ARG A 125 7.03 8.42 -12.62
C ARG A 125 5.61 8.46 -13.18
N GLY A 126 5.15 9.66 -13.50
CA GLY A 126 3.97 9.93 -14.32
C GLY A 126 4.17 9.47 -15.76
N LYS A 127 3.06 9.35 -16.50
CA LYS A 127 3.11 9.12 -17.95
C LYS A 127 3.77 10.29 -18.69
#